data_AF-A0A4S0QTG1-F1
#
_entry.id   AF-A0A4S0QTG1-F1
#
_cell.length_a   1.000
_cell.length_b   1.000
_cell.length_c   1.000
_cell.angle_alpha   90.00
_cell.angle_beta   90.00
_cell.angle_gamma   90.00
#
_symmetry.space_group_name_H-M   'P 1'
#
loop_
_entity.id
_entity.type
_entity.pdbx_description
1 polymer ?
#
loop_
_entity_poly.entity_id
_entity_poly.type
_entity_poly.pdbx_seq_one_letter_code
_entity_poly.pdbx_strand_id
1 'polypeptide(L)'
;GRLAAAAHPARVVSLVVSDIPGDNPALVASGPTVPDTGSREDALASISAYGMKLPASVMAHINSPAADAPRPDDPVFAGNEVHLIASAGVSLEAAAAEAKRQGIEAV
;
A
#
# COMPACT_ATOMS: atom_id res chain seq x y z
N GLY A 1 -6.98 -0.15 0.64
CA GLY A 1 -7.73 0.72 1.56
C GLY A 1 -9.12 0.22 1.98
N ARG A 2 -9.56 -1.02 1.67
CA ARG A 2 -10.92 -1.48 2.01
C ARG A 2 -11.20 -1.54 3.52
N LEU A 3 -10.20 -1.85 4.34
CA LEU A 3 -10.34 -1.86 5.79
C LEU A 3 -10.56 -0.44 6.33
N ALA A 4 -9.81 0.55 5.82
CA ALA A 4 -10.01 1.95 6.21
C ALA A 4 -11.38 2.48 5.75
N ALA A 5 -11.82 2.11 4.54
CA ALA A 5 -13.15 2.48 4.05
C ALA A 5 -14.26 1.89 4.94
N ALA A 6 -14.11 0.64 5.39
CA ALA A 6 -15.06 0.00 6.30
C ALA A 6 -15.10 0.63 7.70
N ALA A 7 -14.03 1.31 8.12
CA ALA A 7 -13.96 2.00 9.40
C ALA A 7 -14.64 3.38 9.38
N HIS A 8 -14.89 3.96 8.20
CA HIS A 8 -15.56 5.24 8.06
C HIS A 8 -16.91 5.25 8.80
N PRO A 9 -17.23 6.30 9.60
CA PRO A 9 -16.56 7.60 9.67
C PRO A 9 -15.44 7.72 10.72
N ALA A 10 -15.03 6.63 11.37
CA ALA A 10 -13.93 6.68 12.33
C ALA A 10 -12.61 7.01 11.63
N ARG A 11 -11.79 7.85 12.29
CA ARG A 11 -10.42 8.16 11.83
C ARG A 11 -9.53 6.93 11.98
N VAL A 12 -8.82 6.58 10.92
CA VAL A 12 -7.81 5.53 10.89
C VAL A 12 -6.42 6.16 10.86
N VAL A 13 -5.55 5.77 11.79
CA VAL A 13 -4.14 6.13 11.80
C VAL A 13 -3.32 4.87 11.56
N SER A 14 -2.60 4.82 10.44
CA SER A 14 -1.76 3.68 10.06
C SER A 14 -0.31 3.95 10.42
N LEU A 15 0.26 3.12 11.29
CA LEU A 15 1.70 3.12 11.60
C LEU A 15 2.33 1.95 10.85
N VAL A 16 3.16 2.25 9.85
CA VAL A 16 3.65 1.27 8.87
C VAL A 16 5.11 0.95 9.15
N VAL A 17 5.41 -0.35 9.18
CA VAL A 17 6.78 -0.90 9.14
C VAL A 17 6.95 -1.51 7.74
N SER A 18 7.84 -0.93 6.94
CA SER A 18 8.04 -1.32 5.53
C SER A 18 9.24 -2.23 5.36
N ASP A 19 9.02 -3.35 4.69
CA ASP A 19 10.04 -4.24 4.13
C ASP A 19 10.16 -4.11 2.60
N ILE A 20 9.44 -3.15 2.00
CA ILE A 20 9.37 -2.97 0.54
C ILE A 20 10.32 -1.84 0.11
N PRO A 21 11.22 -2.08 -0.86
CA PRO A 21 12.05 -1.02 -1.43
C PRO A 21 11.21 0.13 -2.00
N GLY A 22 11.61 1.37 -1.70
CA GLY A 22 10.89 2.57 -2.12
C GLY A 22 9.71 2.95 -1.22
N ASP A 23 9.44 2.18 -0.17
CA ASP A 23 8.58 2.55 0.97
C ASP A 23 7.17 3.04 0.61
N ASN A 24 6.58 2.54 -0.48
CA ASN A 24 5.19 2.82 -0.79
C ASN A 24 4.27 2.10 0.22
N PRO A 25 3.58 2.83 1.14
CA PRO A 25 2.82 2.22 2.21
C PRO A 25 1.58 1.46 1.72
N ALA A 26 1.08 1.75 0.51
CA ALA A 26 -0.04 1.04 -0.09
C ALA A 26 0.33 -0.40 -0.53
N LEU A 27 1.61 -0.70 -0.69
CA LEU A 27 2.08 -2.04 -1.06
C LEU A 27 2.31 -2.92 0.18
N VAL A 28 2.55 -2.31 1.35
CA VAL A 28 2.79 -3.05 2.60
C VAL A 28 1.51 -3.78 3.01
N ALA A 29 1.62 -5.10 3.18
CA ALA A 29 0.48 -5.99 3.44
C ALA A 29 -0.68 -5.85 2.44
N SER A 30 -0.42 -5.40 1.21
CA SER A 30 -1.43 -5.06 0.20
C SER A 30 -2.35 -3.89 0.58
N GLY A 31 -1.89 -2.99 1.45
CA GLY A 31 -2.53 -1.72 1.75
C GLY A 31 -3.96 -1.85 2.28
N PRO A 32 -4.24 -2.61 3.36
CA PRO A 32 -5.61 -2.75 3.86
C PRO A 32 -6.21 -1.41 4.26
N THR A 33 -5.42 -0.51 4.86
CA THR A 33 -5.82 0.82 5.34
C THR A 33 -5.38 1.98 4.45
N VAL A 34 -4.59 1.71 3.41
CA VAL A 34 -4.06 2.73 2.49
C VAL A 34 -4.60 2.43 1.08
N PRO A 35 -5.35 3.33 0.44
CA PRO A 35 -5.83 3.11 -0.93
C PRO A 35 -4.67 3.12 -1.93
N ASP A 36 -4.85 2.43 -3.06
CA ASP A 36 -3.91 2.39 -4.18
C ASP A 36 -4.63 2.77 -5.48
N THR A 37 -3.89 3.11 -6.53
CA THR A 37 -4.46 3.53 -7.83
C THR A 37 -4.86 2.36 -8.73
N GLY A 38 -4.42 1.13 -8.41
CA GLY A 38 -4.74 -0.07 -9.18
C GLY A 38 -6.24 -0.33 -9.31
N SER A 39 -6.63 -0.79 -10.50
CA SER A 39 -8.03 -1.07 -10.87
C SER A 39 -8.28 -2.55 -11.12
N ARG A 40 -9.55 -2.96 -11.15
CA ARG A 40 -9.93 -4.32 -11.58
C ARG A 40 -9.61 -4.54 -13.06
N GLU A 41 -9.62 -3.49 -13.87
CA GLU A 41 -9.18 -3.52 -15.27
C GLU A 41 -7.69 -3.87 -15.38
N ASP A 42 -6.82 -3.34 -14.53
CA ASP A 42 -5.39 -3.67 -14.52
C ASP A 42 -5.18 -5.16 -14.16
N ALA A 43 -5.97 -5.67 -13.22
CA ALA A 43 -5.95 -7.07 -12.84
C ALA A 43 -6.44 -7.98 -14.00
N LEU A 44 -7.52 -7.60 -14.69
CA LEU A 44 -8.02 -8.30 -15.88
C LEU A 44 -6.99 -8.29 -17.03
N ALA A 45 -6.34 -7.15 -17.27
CA ALA A 45 -5.29 -7.02 -18.26
C ALA A 45 -4.12 -7.96 -17.94
N SER A 46 -3.71 -8.04 -16.67
CA SER A 46 -2.67 -8.96 -16.22
C SER A 46 -3.06 -10.43 -16.42
N ILE A 47 -4.29 -10.82 -16.03
CA ILE A 47 -4.81 -12.18 -16.26
C ILE A 47 -4.72 -12.56 -17.74
N SER A 48 -5.14 -11.65 -18.63
CA SER A 48 -5.09 -11.84 -20.07
C SER A 48 -3.65 -11.95 -20.59
N ALA A 49 -2.78 -11.02 -20.21
CA ALA A 49 -1.40 -10.94 -20.70
C ALA A 49 -0.60 -12.20 -20.38
N TYR A 50 -0.84 -12.82 -19.21
CA TYR A 50 -0.17 -14.04 -18.79
C TYR A 50 -0.95 -15.32 -19.13
N GLY A 51 -2.10 -15.23 -19.79
CA GLY A 51 -2.92 -16.39 -20.16
C GLY A 51 -3.40 -17.21 -18.95
N MET A 52 -3.64 -16.56 -17.80
CA MET A 52 -4.00 -17.24 -16.56
C MET A 52 -5.39 -17.85 -16.66
N LYS A 53 -5.51 -19.14 -16.29
CA LYS A 53 -6.81 -19.83 -16.19
C LYS A 53 -7.26 -19.83 -14.73
N LEU A 54 -8.04 -18.82 -14.35
CA LEU A 54 -8.59 -18.68 -12.99
C LEU A 54 -9.95 -19.39 -12.84
N PRO A 55 -10.33 -19.79 -11.62
CA PRO A 55 -11.66 -20.35 -11.36
C PRO A 55 -12.79 -19.40 -11.76
N ALA A 56 -13.93 -19.97 -12.18
CA ALA A 56 -15.09 -19.19 -12.63
C ALA A 56 -15.61 -18.20 -11.58
N SER A 57 -15.55 -18.56 -10.29
CA SER A 57 -15.94 -17.67 -9.19
C SER A 57 -15.03 -16.43 -9.07
N VAL A 58 -13.72 -16.59 -9.29
CA VAL A 58 -12.76 -15.47 -9.29
C VAL A 58 -13.02 -14.56 -10.48
N MET A 59 -13.20 -15.15 -11.67
CA MET A 59 -13.53 -14.40 -12.89
C MET A 59 -14.87 -13.66 -12.75
N ALA A 60 -15.87 -14.27 -12.13
CA ALA A 60 -17.14 -13.60 -11.87
C ALA A 60 -16.98 -12.41 -10.91
N HIS A 61 -16.18 -12.55 -9.85
CA HIS A 61 -15.92 -11.47 -8.92
C HIS A 61 -15.17 -10.30 -9.57
N ILE A 62 -14.04 -10.55 -10.25
CA ILE A 62 -13.20 -9.49 -10.82
C ILE A 62 -13.87 -8.73 -11.97
N ASN A 63 -14.83 -9.35 -12.66
CA ASN A 63 -15.65 -8.68 -13.67
C ASN A 63 -16.82 -7.87 -13.07
N SER A 64 -17.03 -7.92 -11.75
CA SER A 64 -18.10 -7.18 -11.08
C SER A 64 -17.59 -5.87 -10.45
N PRO A 65 -18.45 -4.85 -10.29
CA PRO A 65 -18.10 -3.64 -9.53
C PRO A 65 -17.70 -3.91 -8.08
N ALA A 66 -18.07 -5.07 -7.50
CA ALA A 66 -17.64 -5.45 -6.16
C ALA A 66 -16.12 -5.69 -6.05
N ALA A 67 -15.41 -5.84 -7.18
CA ALA A 67 -13.96 -5.90 -7.22
C ALA A 67 -13.29 -4.52 -7.24
N ASP A 68 -14.03 -3.43 -7.43
CA ASP A 68 -13.45 -2.09 -7.41
C ASP A 68 -12.79 -1.80 -6.06
N ALA A 69 -11.57 -1.29 -6.10
CA ALA A 69 -10.86 -0.83 -4.92
C ALA A 69 -11.23 0.64 -4.65
N PRO A 70 -11.32 1.07 -3.37
CA PRO A 70 -11.47 2.47 -3.05
C PRO A 70 -10.35 3.30 -3.66
N ARG A 71 -10.70 4.44 -4.26
CA ARG A 71 -9.76 5.33 -4.91
C ARG A 71 -9.01 6.17 -3.87
N PRO A 72 -7.74 6.56 -4.11
CA PRO A 72 -6.99 7.39 -3.16
C PRO A 72 -7.61 8.76 -2.86
N ASP A 73 -8.40 9.31 -3.80
CA ASP A 73 -9.10 10.59 -3.69
C ASP A 73 -10.52 10.48 -3.10
N ASP A 74 -10.94 9.29 -2.67
CA ASP A 74 -12.24 9.10 -2.05
C ASP A 74 -12.35 9.89 -0.72
N PRO A 75 -13.37 10.77 -0.55
CA PRO A 75 -13.57 11.57 0.66
C PRO A 75 -13.62 10.76 1.96
N VAL A 76 -13.95 9.46 1.92
CA VAL A 76 -13.92 8.58 3.10
C VAL A 76 -12.54 8.50 3.76
N PHE A 77 -11.47 8.86 3.04
CA PHE A 77 -10.10 8.86 3.56
C PHE A 77 -9.61 10.22 4.05
N ALA A 78 -10.38 11.30 3.90
CA ALA A 78 -9.92 12.66 4.18
C ALA A 78 -9.46 12.89 5.63
N GLY A 79 -9.98 12.11 6.59
CA GLY A 79 -9.59 12.18 8.00
C GLY A 79 -8.50 11.20 8.42
N ASN A 80 -8.01 10.34 7.52
CA ASN A 80 -7.06 9.29 7.84
C ASN A 80 -5.61 9.77 7.72
N GLU A 81 -4.71 9.11 8.45
CA GLU A 81 -3.28 9.39 8.41
C GLU A 81 -2.47 8.12 8.18
N VAL A 82 -1.32 8.27 7.54
CA VAL A 82 -0.37 7.19 7.25
C VAL A 82 1.02 7.67 7.62
N HIS A 83 1.67 6.94 8.53
CA HIS A 83 3.00 7.24 9.04
C HIS A 83 3.90 6.03 8.82
N LEU A 84 4.96 6.19 8.02
CA LEU A 84 6.02 5.20 7.93
C LEU A 84 6.94 5.37 9.15
N ILE A 85 6.92 4.41 10.07
CA ILE A 85 7.65 4.50 11.34
C ILE A 85 8.95 3.68 11.35
N ALA A 86 9.10 2.74 10.42
CA ALA A 86 10.33 1.98 10.24
C ALA A 86 10.45 1.48 8.81
N SER A 87 11.67 1.57 8.26
CA SER A 87 12.05 0.95 6.99
C SER A 87 13.56 0.75 6.90
N ALA A 88 14.03 0.09 5.84
CA ALA A 88 15.45 0.00 5.53
C ALA A 88 16.07 1.40 5.31
N GLY A 89 15.37 2.30 4.63
CA GLY A 89 15.81 3.68 4.39
C GLY A 89 16.00 4.44 5.71
N VAL A 90 14.99 4.42 6.58
CA VAL A 90 15.06 5.06 7.92
C VAL A 90 16.22 4.49 8.74
N SER A 91 16.44 3.17 8.67
CA SER A 91 17.55 2.51 9.38
C SER A 91 18.92 2.95 8.84
N LEU A 92 19.07 3.08 7.52
CA LEU A 92 20.31 3.53 6.89
C LEU A 92 20.59 5.01 7.20
N GLU A 93 19.58 5.87 7.22
CA GLU A 93 19.72 7.27 7.62
C GLU A 93 20.18 7.39 9.08
N ALA A 94 19.59 6.59 9.99
CA ALA A 94 20.02 6.55 11.39
C ALA A 94 21.47 6.06 11.54
N ALA A 95 21.85 5.01 10.80
CA ALA A 95 23.22 4.50 10.79
C ALA A 95 24.22 5.55 10.25
N ALA A 96 23.86 6.24 9.16
CA ALA A 96 24.67 7.31 8.59
C ALA A 96 24.84 8.49 9.54
N ALA A 97 23.78 8.88 10.26
CA ALA A 97 23.83 9.92 11.27
C ALA A 97 24.77 9.53 12.42
N GLU A 98 24.73 8.27 12.88
CA GLU A 98 25.62 7.79 13.94
C GLU A 98 27.08 7.71 13.48
N ALA A 99 27.35 7.23 12.26
CA ALA A 99 28.69 7.25 11.69
C ALA A 99 29.28 8.68 11.67
N LYS A 100 28.51 9.67 11.20
CA LYS A 100 28.93 11.07 11.18
C LYS A 100 29.23 11.62 12.58
N ARG A 101 28.44 11.24 13.60
CA ARG A 101 28.69 11.63 15.00
C ARG A 101 30.03 11.09 15.53
N GLN A 102 30.48 9.95 15.02
CA GLN A 102 31.76 9.35 15.36
C GLN A 102 32.91 9.84 14.46
N GLY A 103 32.66 10.82 13.58
CA GLY A 103 33.66 11.36 12.65
C GLY A 103 33.94 10.46 11.45
N ILE A 104 33.05 9.51 11.16
CA ILE A 104 33.14 8.62 10.01
C ILE A 104 32.20 9.14 8.91
N GLU A 105 32.72 9.36 7.72
CA GLU A 105 31.91 9.74 6.56
C GLU A 105 31.04 8.54 6.13
N ALA A 106 29.73 8.78 6.01
CA ALA A 106 28.77 7.80 5.50
C ALA A 106 28.40 8.16 4.06
N VAL A 107 28.44 7.17 3.17
CA VAL A 107 28.08 7.25 1.74
C VAL A 107 26.80 6.50 1.44
#